data_AF-A0A7C7K137-F1
#
_entry.id   AF-A0A7C7K137-F1
#
_cell.length_a   1.000
_cell.length_b   1.000
_cell.length_c   1.000
_cell.angle_alpha   90.00
_cell.angle_beta   90.00
_cell.angle_gamma   90.00
#
_symmetry.space_group_name_H-M   'P 1'
#
loop_
_entity.id
_entity.type
_entity.pdbx_description
1 polymer ?
#
loop_
_entity_poly.entity_id
_entity_poly.type
_entity_poly.pdbx_seq_one_letter_code
_entity_poly.pdbx_strand_id
1 'polypeptide(L)'
;MVTPRFADVATFFRLPIIKDLNQLDYCLCGVPWDGGTTNRPGARHGPREIRNASSLIRLYHPISLKSPYDKFNIADIGDCPVNPADLHNSLKKIEKFYLSIIESKTIPLSIGGDHLVSLPILRALGKKEPLGLFQFDSHSDTWDSYFGGYKYTHGTPFRRAIEENLIDPKKYVMIGIRGSLYDPNDMKWARQQGITIITIDEYYEMGFTEAMKIVKNTLGDTQAYLTFDI
;
A
#
# COMPACT_ATOMS: atom_id res chain seq x y z
N MET A 1 -8.00 22.60 20.72
CA MET A 1 -8.08 22.87 19.27
C MET A 1 -8.81 24.19 19.11
N VAL A 2 -8.14 25.24 18.64
CA VAL A 2 -8.74 26.59 18.54
C VAL A 2 -9.53 26.74 17.22
N THR A 3 -9.21 25.92 16.21
CA THR A 3 -9.81 25.96 14.87
C THR A 3 -10.76 24.76 14.63
N PRO A 4 -12.00 24.98 14.17
CA PRO A 4 -12.93 23.90 13.86
C PRO A 4 -12.41 23.00 12.72
N ARG A 5 -12.93 21.78 12.60
CA ARG A 5 -12.45 20.76 11.64
C ARG A 5 -12.71 21.10 10.18
N PHE A 6 -13.74 21.90 9.90
CA PHE A 6 -14.09 22.36 8.56
C PHE A 6 -13.25 23.54 8.06
N ALA A 7 -12.29 24.04 8.85
CA ALA A 7 -11.49 25.21 8.53
C ALA A 7 -10.00 24.87 8.42
N ASP A 8 -9.25 25.79 7.78
CA ASP A 8 -7.81 25.68 7.46
C ASP A 8 -7.49 24.73 6.29
N VAL A 9 -6.23 24.67 5.89
CA VAL A 9 -5.73 23.83 4.79
C VAL A 9 -5.91 22.35 5.12
N ALA A 10 -6.48 21.60 4.18
CA ALA A 10 -6.71 20.16 4.32
C ALA A 10 -5.44 19.34 4.02
N THR A 11 -4.65 19.06 5.04
CA THR A 11 -3.55 18.08 5.04
C THR A 11 -4.02 16.75 5.65
N PHE A 12 -3.26 15.67 5.48
CA PHE A 12 -3.59 14.40 6.12
C PHE A 12 -3.67 14.56 7.65
N PHE A 13 -4.84 14.24 8.20
CA PHE A 13 -5.19 14.38 9.62
C PHE A 13 -4.97 15.78 10.21
N ARG A 14 -4.92 16.83 9.37
CA ARG A 14 -4.59 18.21 9.74
C ARG A 14 -3.19 18.37 10.36
N LEU A 15 -2.26 17.49 9.99
CA LEU A 15 -0.85 17.58 10.40
C LEU A 15 -0.12 18.72 9.67
N PRO A 16 0.98 19.24 10.23
CA PRO A 16 1.81 20.22 9.53
C PRO A 16 2.39 19.63 8.23
N ILE A 17 2.70 20.52 7.29
CA ILE A 17 3.49 20.16 6.10
C ILE A 17 4.96 20.35 6.45
N ILE A 18 5.72 19.26 6.48
CA ILE A 18 7.18 19.29 6.69
C ILE A 18 7.83 18.57 5.51
N LYS A 19 8.78 19.21 4.84
CA LYS A 19 9.47 18.63 3.67
C LYS A 19 10.84 18.04 4.02
N ASP A 20 11.42 18.46 5.14
CA ASP A 20 12.68 17.90 5.63
C ASP A 20 12.41 16.57 6.34
N LEU A 21 12.69 15.48 5.64
CA LEU A 21 12.44 14.12 6.11
C LEU A 21 13.29 13.75 7.33
N ASN A 22 14.45 14.38 7.54
CA ASN A 22 15.33 14.08 8.67
C ASN A 22 14.73 14.45 10.03
N GLN A 23 13.62 15.20 10.03
CA GLN A 23 12.87 15.58 11.23
C GLN A 23 11.73 14.59 11.56
N LEU A 24 11.52 13.56 10.75
CA LEU A 24 10.33 12.71 10.81
C LEU A 24 10.69 11.24 11.06
N ASP A 25 9.99 10.64 12.02
CA ASP A 25 9.98 9.18 12.22
C ASP A 25 9.08 8.51 11.17
N TYR A 26 7.92 9.12 10.92
CA TYR A 26 6.94 8.67 9.91
C TYR A 26 6.50 9.83 9.02
N CYS A 27 6.23 9.56 7.75
CA CYS A 27 5.65 10.54 6.85
C CYS A 27 4.36 10.03 6.22
N LEU A 28 3.40 10.93 6.01
CA LEU A 28 2.22 10.68 5.20
C LEU A 28 2.42 11.28 3.82
N CYS A 29 2.24 10.48 2.78
CA CYS A 29 2.38 10.94 1.41
C CYS A 29 1.28 10.39 0.51
N GLY A 30 0.82 11.22 -0.42
CA GLY A 30 -0.12 10.79 -1.46
C GLY A 30 0.62 10.30 -2.70
N VAL A 31 0.08 9.30 -3.39
CA VAL A 31 0.55 8.85 -4.71
C VAL A 31 -0.63 8.95 -5.69
N PRO A 32 -0.97 10.15 -6.19
CA PRO A 32 -2.20 10.40 -6.95
C PRO A 32 -2.07 9.89 -8.40
N TRP A 33 -2.05 8.57 -8.59
CA TRP A 33 -1.82 7.94 -9.89
C TRP A 33 -2.65 6.67 -10.08
N ASP A 34 -3.30 6.56 -11.23
CA ASP A 34 -4.14 5.44 -11.62
C ASP A 34 -3.85 4.96 -13.06
N GLY A 35 -2.59 5.11 -13.50
CA GLY A 35 -2.17 4.73 -14.85
C GLY A 35 -2.15 3.22 -15.11
N GLY A 36 -2.23 2.39 -14.05
CA GLY A 36 -2.34 0.94 -14.14
C GLY A 36 -3.79 0.43 -14.24
N THR A 37 -4.77 1.32 -14.11
CA THR A 37 -6.19 0.96 -14.03
C THR A 37 -6.71 0.49 -15.39
N THR A 38 -7.36 -0.68 -15.42
CA THR A 38 -7.86 -1.31 -16.66
C THR A 38 -9.36 -1.17 -16.90
N ASN A 39 -10.12 -0.66 -15.92
CA ASN A 39 -11.58 -0.56 -16.01
C ASN A 39 -12.10 0.85 -15.68
N ARG A 40 -12.17 1.23 -14.40
CA ARG A 40 -12.75 2.51 -13.95
C ARG A 40 -11.66 3.39 -13.32
N PRO A 41 -11.14 4.42 -14.02
CA PRO A 41 -10.16 5.33 -13.46
C PRO A 41 -10.80 6.25 -12.41
N GLY A 42 -9.96 7.00 -11.69
CA GLY A 42 -10.41 7.97 -10.69
C GLY A 42 -9.58 7.94 -9.40
N ALA A 43 -8.85 6.85 -9.15
CA ALA A 43 -8.04 6.70 -7.94
C ALA A 43 -6.94 7.79 -7.83
N ARG A 44 -6.55 8.43 -8.94
CA ARG A 44 -5.68 9.64 -8.91
C ARG A 44 -6.20 10.77 -8.03
N HIS A 45 -7.50 10.82 -7.74
CA HIS A 45 -8.11 11.83 -6.86
C HIS A 45 -8.18 11.39 -5.39
N GLY A 46 -7.94 10.11 -5.09
CA GLY A 46 -8.04 9.51 -3.77
C GLY A 46 -7.25 10.26 -2.68
N PRO A 47 -5.95 10.57 -2.89
CA PRO A 47 -5.15 11.25 -1.86
C PRO A 47 -5.72 12.60 -1.45
N ARG A 48 -6.34 13.35 -2.38
CA ARG A 48 -6.95 14.65 -2.09
C ARG A 48 -8.21 14.50 -1.22
N GLU A 49 -9.08 13.58 -1.59
CA GLU A 49 -10.34 13.38 -0.86
C GLU A 49 -10.12 12.73 0.50
N ILE A 50 -9.10 11.88 0.64
CA ILE A 50 -8.72 11.33 1.94
C ILE A 50 -8.15 12.43 2.85
N ARG A 51 -7.35 13.38 2.34
CA ARG A 51 -6.94 14.56 3.15
C ARG A 51 -8.16 15.34 3.66
N ASN A 52 -9.09 15.65 2.76
CA ASN A 52 -10.34 16.35 3.10
C ASN A 52 -11.13 15.62 4.21
N ALA A 53 -11.43 14.34 4.00
CA ALA A 53 -12.20 13.52 4.93
C ALA A 53 -11.46 13.23 6.26
N SER A 54 -10.12 13.16 6.24
CA SER A 54 -9.30 12.86 7.42
C SER A 54 -9.42 13.91 8.53
N SER A 55 -9.93 15.10 8.23
CA SER A 55 -10.22 16.16 9.19
C SER A 55 -11.17 15.74 10.32
N LEU A 56 -11.94 14.66 10.13
CA LEU A 56 -12.85 14.08 11.14
C LEU A 56 -12.15 13.22 12.20
N ILE A 57 -10.94 12.72 11.92
CA ILE A 57 -10.22 11.80 12.80
C ILE A 57 -9.64 12.52 14.03
N ARG A 58 -9.64 11.86 15.18
CA ARG A 58 -9.19 12.39 16.48
C ARG A 58 -7.83 11.82 16.86
N LEU A 59 -7.22 12.38 17.91
CA LEU A 59 -5.84 12.06 18.29
C LEU A 59 -5.67 10.67 18.92
N TYR A 60 -6.67 10.20 19.67
CA TYR A 60 -6.58 8.97 20.47
C TYR A 60 -7.45 7.87 19.89
N HIS A 61 -6.86 6.67 19.80
CA HIS A 61 -7.61 5.46 19.47
C HIS A 61 -8.46 5.03 20.68
N PRO A 62 -9.76 4.75 20.52
CA PRO A 62 -10.70 4.61 21.65
C PRO A 62 -10.45 3.39 22.55
N ILE A 63 -9.83 2.33 22.04
CA ILE A 63 -9.59 1.10 22.82
C ILE A 63 -8.22 1.09 23.47
N SER A 64 -7.17 1.48 22.73
CA SER A 64 -5.80 1.46 23.23
C SER A 64 -5.44 2.72 24.02
N LEU A 65 -6.23 3.79 23.87
CA LEU A 65 -5.98 5.12 24.43
C LEU A 65 -4.61 5.70 24.08
N LYS A 66 -4.03 5.24 22.98
CA LYS A 66 -2.72 5.71 22.48
C LYS A 66 -2.91 6.69 21.33
N SER A 67 -2.03 7.68 21.25
CA SER A 67 -1.84 8.53 20.09
C SER A 67 -0.46 8.29 19.48
N PRO A 68 -0.32 8.13 18.15
CA PRO A 68 0.99 8.06 17.53
C PRO A 68 1.77 9.39 17.68
N TYR A 69 1.05 10.50 17.80
CA TYR A 69 1.62 11.86 17.88
C TYR A 69 2.30 12.16 19.22
N ASP A 70 2.03 11.37 20.26
CA ASP A 70 2.67 11.53 21.58
C ASP A 70 4.12 11.02 21.59
N LYS A 71 4.49 10.17 20.62
CA LYS A 71 5.77 9.44 20.60
C LYS A 71 6.62 9.72 19.37
N PHE A 72 5.99 10.04 18.24
CA PHE A 72 6.67 10.09 16.96
C PHE A 72 6.45 11.44 16.28
N ASN A 73 7.47 11.89 15.56
CA ASN A 73 7.39 13.04 14.68
C ASN A 73 6.76 12.60 13.36
N ILE A 74 5.54 13.10 13.10
CA ILE A 74 4.73 12.71 11.94
C ILE A 74 4.22 13.96 11.23
N ALA A 75 4.38 14.00 9.92
CA ALA A 75 3.90 15.11 9.08
C ALA A 75 3.39 14.62 7.72
N ASP A 76 2.57 15.47 7.08
CA ASP A 76 2.21 15.33 5.67
C ASP A 76 3.35 15.91 4.83
N ILE A 77 3.94 15.09 3.95
CA ILE A 77 5.04 15.54 3.08
C ILE A 77 4.54 15.92 1.69
N GLY A 78 3.23 15.97 1.47
CA GLY A 78 2.58 16.23 0.20
C GLY A 78 2.47 14.98 -0.68
N ASP A 79 2.48 15.20 -2.00
CA ASP A 79 2.31 14.12 -2.97
C ASP A 79 3.62 13.75 -3.65
N CYS A 80 3.75 12.46 -3.92
CA CYS A 80 4.75 11.90 -4.81
C CYS A 80 4.58 12.47 -6.23
N PRO A 81 5.67 12.88 -6.92
CA PRO A 81 5.60 13.27 -8.31
C PRO A 81 5.15 12.12 -9.22
N VAL A 82 4.23 12.40 -10.14
CA VAL A 82 3.68 11.42 -11.10
C VAL A 82 3.66 12.00 -12.52
N ASN A 83 3.44 11.16 -13.52
CA ASN A 83 3.23 11.55 -14.91
C ASN A 83 1.98 10.83 -15.47
N PRO A 84 0.84 11.53 -15.59
CA PRO A 84 -0.40 10.89 -16.03
C PRO A 84 -0.36 10.44 -17.50
N ALA A 85 0.60 10.92 -18.30
CA ALA A 85 0.74 10.60 -19.72
C ALA A 85 1.77 9.48 -19.99
N ASP A 86 2.60 9.12 -19.02
CA ASP A 86 3.64 8.10 -19.19
C ASP A 86 3.75 7.24 -17.92
N LEU A 87 3.31 5.99 -18.08
CA LEU A 87 3.31 4.98 -17.03
C LEU A 87 4.73 4.68 -16.53
N HIS A 88 5.68 4.48 -17.43
CA HIS A 88 7.05 4.13 -17.06
C HIS A 88 7.76 5.31 -16.39
N ASN A 89 7.49 6.53 -16.82
CA ASN A 89 7.98 7.72 -16.15
C ASN A 89 7.40 7.86 -14.74
N SER A 90 6.12 7.56 -14.53
CA SER A 90 5.51 7.53 -13.20
C SER A 90 6.17 6.51 -12.28
N LEU A 91 6.35 5.28 -12.74
CA LEU A 91 7.04 4.23 -11.96
C LEU A 91 8.43 4.70 -11.49
N LYS A 92 9.23 5.29 -12.38
CA LYS A 92 10.57 5.80 -12.05
C LYS A 92 10.54 6.96 -11.06
N LYS A 93 9.58 7.89 -11.22
CA LYS A 93 9.43 9.04 -10.31
C LYS A 93 9.01 8.60 -8.92
N ILE A 94 8.07 7.65 -8.83
CA ILE A 94 7.60 7.10 -7.57
C ILE A 94 8.74 6.37 -6.87
N GLU A 95 9.45 5.47 -7.55
CA GLU A 95 10.60 4.77 -6.97
C GLU A 95 11.64 5.76 -6.43
N LYS A 96 12.03 6.77 -7.21
CA LYS A 96 12.98 7.81 -6.77
C LYS A 96 12.50 8.59 -5.54
N PHE A 97 11.21 8.91 -5.48
CA PHE A 97 10.63 9.61 -4.34
C PHE A 97 10.74 8.77 -3.06
N TYR A 98 10.37 7.49 -3.13
CA TYR A 98 10.46 6.59 -1.97
C TYR A 98 11.90 6.25 -1.58
N LEU A 99 12.84 6.21 -2.54
CA LEU A 99 14.27 6.09 -2.23
C LEU A 99 14.75 7.25 -1.34
N SER A 100 14.31 8.48 -1.61
CA SER A 100 14.68 9.63 -0.77
C SER A 100 14.11 9.56 0.66
N ILE A 101 12.92 8.97 0.82
CA ILE A 101 12.27 8.78 2.13
C ILE A 101 13.02 7.74 2.96
N ILE A 102 13.42 6.62 2.36
CA ILE A 102 14.11 5.56 3.10
C ILE A 102 15.55 5.94 3.44
N GLU A 103 16.20 6.77 2.60
CA GLU A 103 17.55 7.28 2.85
C GLU A 103 17.62 8.17 4.10
N SER A 104 16.54 8.91 4.42
CA SER A 104 16.41 9.66 5.68
C SER A 104 16.01 8.79 6.88
N LYS A 105 15.81 7.48 6.68
CA LYS A 105 15.29 6.52 7.68
C LYS A 105 13.86 6.79 8.15
N THR A 106 13.11 7.61 7.41
CA THR A 106 11.70 7.87 7.69
C THR A 106 10.84 6.73 7.16
N ILE A 107 9.77 6.35 7.88
CA ILE A 107 8.85 5.29 7.46
C ILE A 107 7.65 5.89 6.72
N PRO A 108 7.38 5.52 5.46
CA PRO A 108 6.26 6.06 4.71
C PRO A 108 4.93 5.36 5.02
N LEU A 109 3.88 6.16 5.24
CA LEU A 109 2.48 5.76 5.17
C LEU A 109 1.89 6.41 3.91
N SER A 110 1.49 5.57 2.96
CA SER A 110 1.16 5.99 1.60
C SER A 110 -0.33 5.90 1.35
N ILE A 111 -0.90 6.95 0.78
CA ILE A 111 -2.28 6.96 0.31
C ILE A 111 -2.20 6.96 -1.21
N GLY A 112 -2.57 5.83 -1.80
CA GLY A 112 -2.36 5.57 -3.22
C GLY A 112 -3.39 6.21 -4.15
N GLY A 113 -3.17 5.94 -5.42
CA GLY A 113 -4.23 5.79 -6.41
C GLY A 113 -4.47 4.29 -6.60
N ASP A 114 -4.28 3.75 -7.81
CA ASP A 114 -4.48 2.31 -8.03
C ASP A 114 -3.34 1.46 -7.44
N HIS A 115 -3.55 0.14 -7.31
CA HIS A 115 -2.64 -0.74 -6.57
C HIS A 115 -1.26 -0.91 -7.22
N LEU A 116 -1.09 -0.49 -8.49
CA LEU A 116 0.21 -0.52 -9.16
C LEU A 116 1.22 0.42 -8.48
N VAL A 117 0.77 1.44 -7.73
CA VAL A 117 1.66 2.30 -6.94
C VAL A 117 2.52 1.50 -5.95
N SER A 118 2.06 0.32 -5.52
CA SER A 118 2.81 -0.55 -4.60
C SER A 118 4.13 -1.04 -5.21
N LEU A 119 4.18 -1.32 -6.52
CA LEU A 119 5.39 -1.85 -7.17
C LEU A 119 6.60 -0.91 -7.06
N PRO A 120 6.55 0.37 -7.48
CA PRO A 120 7.68 1.27 -7.34
C PRO A 120 8.02 1.61 -5.88
N ILE A 121 7.05 1.52 -4.95
CA ILE A 121 7.31 1.64 -3.51
C ILE A 121 8.16 0.46 -3.02
N LEU A 122 7.77 -0.77 -3.41
CA LEU A 122 8.51 -1.99 -3.09
C LEU A 122 9.89 -2.01 -3.76
N ARG A 123 10.07 -1.44 -4.96
CA ARG A 123 11.40 -1.28 -5.59
C ARG A 123 12.34 -0.44 -4.73
N ALA A 124 11.83 0.58 -4.07
CA ALA A 124 12.63 1.38 -3.14
C ALA A 124 12.91 0.61 -1.85
N LEU A 125 11.87 0.07 -1.19
CA LEU A 125 11.98 -0.55 0.13
C LEU A 125 12.72 -1.90 0.11
N GLY A 126 12.42 -2.76 -0.87
CA GLY A 126 12.95 -4.12 -1.02
C GLY A 126 14.30 -4.18 -1.75
N LYS A 127 14.95 -3.03 -2.00
CA LYS A 127 16.21 -2.95 -2.76
C LYS A 127 17.37 -3.70 -2.10
N LYS A 128 17.39 -3.77 -0.76
CA LYS A 128 18.47 -4.41 0.00
C LYS A 128 18.17 -5.87 0.27
N GLU A 129 16.97 -6.16 0.74
CA GLU A 129 16.50 -7.50 1.10
C GLU A 129 15.01 -7.61 0.77
N PRO A 130 14.53 -8.79 0.32
CA PRO A 130 13.11 -9.03 0.09
C PRO A 130 12.29 -8.83 1.36
N LEU A 131 11.12 -8.21 1.23
CA LEU A 131 10.20 -7.98 2.34
C LEU A 131 9.18 -9.12 2.47
N GLY A 132 8.64 -9.30 3.67
CA GLY A 132 7.33 -9.92 3.83
C GLY A 132 6.23 -9.00 3.31
N LEU A 133 5.07 -9.57 2.95
CA LEU A 133 3.93 -8.81 2.46
C LEU A 133 2.64 -9.30 3.13
N PHE A 134 1.88 -8.35 3.66
CA PHE A 134 0.50 -8.56 4.07
C PHE A 134 -0.41 -7.74 3.18
N GLN A 135 -1.28 -8.40 2.41
CA GLN A 135 -2.27 -7.77 1.56
C GLN A 135 -3.69 -8.01 2.09
N PHE A 136 -4.45 -6.95 2.23
CA PHE A 136 -5.91 -7.02 2.29
C PHE A 136 -6.48 -6.58 0.96
N ASP A 137 -7.24 -7.46 0.32
CA ASP A 137 -7.76 -7.23 -1.03
C ASP A 137 -8.85 -8.25 -1.39
N SER A 138 -9.69 -7.89 -2.35
CA SER A 138 -10.56 -8.83 -3.07
C SER A 138 -9.85 -9.60 -4.19
N HIS A 139 -8.77 -9.05 -4.75
CA HIS A 139 -8.02 -9.60 -5.87
C HIS A 139 -6.61 -10.02 -5.43
N SER A 140 -5.98 -10.91 -6.20
CA SER A 140 -4.62 -11.37 -5.88
C SER A 140 -3.53 -10.42 -6.36
N ASP A 141 -3.80 -9.67 -7.42
CA ASP A 141 -2.86 -8.76 -8.07
C ASP A 141 -1.53 -9.42 -8.48
N THR A 142 -1.62 -10.71 -8.83
CA THR A 142 -0.52 -11.57 -9.28
C THR A 142 -0.67 -12.06 -10.73
N TRP A 143 -1.50 -11.41 -11.54
CA TRP A 143 -1.60 -11.75 -12.96
C TRP A 143 -0.30 -11.44 -13.72
N ASP A 144 -0.11 -12.10 -14.85
CA ASP A 144 1.07 -11.87 -15.68
C ASP A 144 0.97 -10.60 -16.53
N SER A 145 -0.10 -10.48 -17.30
CA SER A 145 -0.22 -9.37 -18.24
C SER A 145 -1.65 -9.13 -18.65
N TYR A 146 -1.88 -7.96 -19.23
CA TYR A 146 -3.15 -7.53 -19.78
C TYR A 146 -3.01 -7.15 -21.26
N PHE A 147 -4.08 -7.30 -22.03
CA PHE A 147 -4.28 -6.75 -23.38
C PHE A 147 -3.07 -6.80 -24.34
N GLY A 148 -2.53 -7.99 -24.60
CA GLY A 148 -1.39 -8.13 -25.53
C GLY A 148 -0.01 -8.00 -24.87
N GLY A 149 0.08 -8.35 -23.58
CA GLY A 149 1.35 -8.52 -22.89
C GLY A 149 1.80 -7.33 -22.05
N TYR A 150 0.94 -6.33 -21.80
CA TYR A 150 1.26 -5.21 -20.91
C TYR A 150 1.42 -5.71 -19.47
N LYS A 151 2.63 -5.52 -18.92
CA LYS A 151 3.10 -6.10 -17.65
C LYS A 151 2.84 -5.24 -16.42
N TYR A 152 2.34 -4.02 -16.61
CA TYR A 152 2.19 -3.03 -15.54
C TYR A 152 0.75 -2.50 -15.54
N THR A 153 -0.10 -3.19 -14.80
CA THR A 153 -1.46 -2.78 -14.44
C THR A 153 -1.66 -2.95 -12.94
N HIS A 154 -2.74 -2.39 -12.41
CA HIS A 154 -3.13 -2.58 -11.01
C HIS A 154 -3.26 -4.05 -10.60
N GLY A 155 -3.57 -4.97 -11.52
CA GLY A 155 -3.63 -6.41 -11.25
C GLY A 155 -2.32 -7.21 -11.38
N THR A 156 -1.17 -6.53 -11.54
CA THR A 156 0.15 -7.17 -11.71
C THR A 156 1.26 -6.80 -10.71
N PRO A 157 1.11 -5.86 -9.75
CA PRO A 157 2.24 -5.33 -8.99
C PRO A 157 2.98 -6.40 -8.20
N PHE A 158 2.29 -7.35 -7.58
CA PHE A 158 2.92 -8.31 -6.68
C PHE A 158 3.58 -9.47 -7.41
N ARG A 159 3.11 -9.81 -8.62
CA ARG A 159 3.86 -10.71 -9.50
C ARG A 159 5.19 -10.08 -9.90
N ARG A 160 5.19 -8.81 -10.32
CA ARG A 160 6.43 -8.09 -10.64
C ARG A 160 7.34 -8.00 -9.43
N ALA A 161 6.79 -7.73 -8.24
CA ALA A 161 7.58 -7.66 -7.02
C ALA A 161 8.25 -8.99 -6.66
N ILE A 162 7.60 -10.14 -6.88
CA ILE A 162 8.21 -11.47 -6.68
C ILE A 162 9.29 -11.71 -7.74
N GLU A 163 9.00 -11.46 -9.03
CA GLU A 163 9.96 -11.66 -10.12
C GLU A 163 11.21 -10.76 -9.99
N GLU A 164 11.04 -9.56 -9.41
CA GLU A 164 12.12 -8.61 -9.13
C GLU A 164 12.80 -8.86 -7.77
N ASN A 165 12.45 -9.93 -7.05
CA ASN A 165 12.99 -10.30 -5.74
C ASN A 165 12.86 -9.20 -4.67
N LEU A 166 11.75 -8.46 -4.71
CA LEU A 166 11.44 -7.37 -3.77
C LEU A 166 10.64 -7.86 -2.57
N ILE A 167 9.93 -8.98 -2.72
CA ILE A 167 9.16 -9.65 -1.67
C ILE A 167 9.42 -11.16 -1.69
N ASP A 168 9.45 -11.78 -0.52
CA ASP A 168 9.53 -13.24 -0.39
C ASP A 168 8.11 -13.83 -0.44
N PRO A 169 7.77 -14.65 -1.46
CA PRO A 169 6.43 -15.22 -1.58
C PRO A 169 6.07 -16.18 -0.43
N LYS A 170 7.05 -16.76 0.28
CA LYS A 170 6.79 -17.58 1.48
C LYS A 170 6.48 -16.73 2.71
N LYS A 171 6.80 -15.44 2.66
CA LYS A 171 6.48 -14.41 3.67
C LYS A 171 5.37 -13.49 3.17
N TYR A 172 4.51 -13.99 2.30
CA TYR A 172 3.39 -13.25 1.73
C TYR A 172 2.07 -13.91 2.11
N VAL A 173 1.21 -13.15 2.77
CA VAL A 173 -0.18 -13.52 3.08
C VAL A 173 -1.16 -12.50 2.51
N MET A 174 -2.20 -12.99 1.83
CA MET A 174 -3.33 -12.18 1.36
C MET A 174 -4.64 -12.63 2.03
N ILE A 175 -5.48 -11.67 2.41
CA ILE A 175 -6.80 -11.90 3.01
C ILE A 175 -7.88 -11.18 2.22
N GLY A 176 -8.97 -11.90 1.93
CA GLY A 176 -10.21 -11.33 1.41
C GLY A 176 -10.54 -11.71 -0.04
N ILE A 177 -9.73 -12.58 -0.65
CA ILE A 177 -9.84 -12.98 -2.05
C ILE A 177 -11.23 -13.54 -2.35
N ARG A 178 -11.90 -12.96 -3.36
CA ARG A 178 -13.28 -13.30 -3.74
C ARG A 178 -13.61 -12.81 -5.16
N GLY A 179 -14.79 -13.20 -5.65
CA GLY A 179 -15.31 -12.78 -6.96
C GLY A 179 -15.08 -13.81 -8.06
N SER A 180 -15.60 -13.51 -9.26
CA SER A 180 -15.44 -14.37 -10.43
C SER A 180 -14.03 -14.29 -11.00
N LEU A 181 -13.49 -15.44 -11.40
CA LEU A 181 -12.18 -15.55 -12.04
C LEU A 181 -12.30 -15.46 -13.58
N TYR A 182 -11.20 -15.08 -14.24
CA TYR A 182 -11.08 -15.18 -15.70
C TYR A 182 -10.71 -16.61 -16.13
N ASP A 183 -9.89 -17.29 -15.32
CA ASP A 183 -9.47 -18.67 -15.52
C ASP A 183 -9.53 -19.44 -14.18
N PRO A 184 -9.97 -20.72 -14.15
CA PRO A 184 -9.96 -21.53 -12.93
C PRO A 184 -8.56 -21.69 -12.30
N ASN A 185 -7.48 -21.43 -13.05
CA ASN A 185 -6.10 -21.47 -12.60
C ASN A 185 -5.52 -20.10 -12.22
N ASP A 186 -6.31 -19.02 -12.17
CA ASP A 186 -5.82 -17.66 -11.87
C ASP A 186 -4.98 -17.61 -10.59
N MET A 187 -5.32 -18.45 -9.60
CA MET A 187 -4.61 -18.49 -8.33
C MET A 187 -3.51 -19.57 -8.24
N LYS A 188 -3.34 -20.38 -9.30
CA LYS A 188 -2.38 -21.49 -9.33
C LYS A 188 -0.95 -20.99 -9.21
N TRP A 189 -0.61 -19.94 -9.95
CA TRP A 189 0.74 -19.38 -9.94
C TRP A 189 1.11 -18.86 -8.53
N ALA A 190 0.22 -18.09 -7.91
CA ALA A 190 0.39 -17.58 -6.55
C ALA A 190 0.65 -18.70 -5.53
N ARG A 191 -0.14 -19.77 -5.57
CA ARG A 191 0.07 -20.96 -4.71
C ARG A 191 1.40 -21.65 -4.97
N GLN A 192 1.81 -21.77 -6.23
CA GLN A 192 3.08 -22.38 -6.61
C GLN A 192 4.29 -21.59 -6.13
N GLN A 193 4.19 -20.27 -5.99
CA GLN A 193 5.24 -19.45 -5.38
C GLN A 193 5.32 -19.62 -3.85
N GLY A 194 4.29 -20.20 -3.21
CA GLY A 194 4.21 -20.39 -1.76
C GLY A 194 3.44 -19.30 -1.02
N ILE A 195 2.65 -18.49 -1.73
CA ILE A 195 1.85 -17.42 -1.12
C ILE A 195 0.74 -18.03 -0.26
N THR A 196 0.57 -17.52 0.95
CA THR A 196 -0.54 -17.89 1.84
C THR A 196 -1.78 -17.08 1.44
N ILE A 197 -2.87 -17.77 1.13
CA ILE A 197 -4.09 -17.15 0.58
C ILE A 197 -5.24 -17.52 1.48
N ILE A 198 -5.88 -16.52 2.06
CA ILE A 198 -7.12 -16.66 2.83
C ILE A 198 -8.23 -15.99 2.02
N THR A 199 -9.06 -16.81 1.41
CA THR A 199 -10.28 -16.37 0.72
C THR A 199 -11.29 -15.79 1.72
N ILE A 200 -12.29 -15.07 1.21
CA ILE A 200 -13.34 -14.53 2.09
C ILE A 200 -14.15 -15.64 2.76
N ASP A 201 -14.38 -16.76 2.07
CA ASP A 201 -15.10 -17.92 2.59
C ASP A 201 -14.33 -18.57 3.75
N GLU A 202 -13.03 -18.84 3.55
CA GLU A 202 -12.14 -19.34 4.61
C GLU A 202 -12.10 -18.38 5.80
N TYR A 203 -12.03 -17.06 5.57
CA TYR A 203 -12.05 -16.06 6.63
C TYR A 203 -13.33 -16.11 7.47
N TYR A 204 -14.50 -16.26 6.85
CA TYR A 204 -15.77 -16.38 7.57
C TYR A 204 -15.88 -17.67 8.38
N GLU A 205 -15.33 -18.77 7.87
CA GLU A 205 -15.31 -20.05 8.59
C GLU A 205 -14.38 -20.02 9.81
N MET A 206 -13.18 -19.44 9.67
CA MET A 206 -12.15 -19.46 10.73
C MET A 206 -12.26 -18.29 11.73
N GLY A 207 -12.77 -17.14 11.28
CA GLY A 207 -12.83 -15.91 12.05
C GLY A 207 -11.50 -15.18 12.27
N PHE A 208 -11.59 -13.97 12.83
CA PHE A 208 -10.46 -13.04 12.97
C PHE A 208 -9.26 -13.64 13.72
N THR A 209 -9.49 -14.33 14.84
CA THR A 209 -8.40 -14.82 15.71
C THR A 209 -7.52 -15.83 14.98
N GLU A 210 -8.09 -16.79 14.27
CA GLU A 210 -7.33 -17.80 13.52
C GLU A 210 -6.67 -17.20 12.28
N ALA A 211 -7.37 -16.31 11.55
CA ALA A 211 -6.78 -15.60 10.42
C ALA A 211 -5.53 -14.81 10.83
N MET A 212 -5.57 -14.09 11.97
CA MET A 212 -4.42 -13.34 12.47
C MET A 212 -3.29 -14.23 12.99
N LYS A 213 -3.58 -15.46 13.45
CA LYS A 213 -2.53 -16.44 13.77
C LYS A 213 -1.80 -16.88 12.50
N ILE A 214 -2.52 -17.17 11.43
CA ILE A 214 -1.93 -17.54 10.13
C ILE A 214 -1.04 -16.40 9.63
N VAL A 215 -1.54 -15.16 9.62
CA VAL A 215 -0.76 -13.97 9.21
C VAL A 215 0.55 -13.87 9.99
N LYS A 216 0.48 -13.95 11.34
CA LYS A 216 1.68 -13.85 12.19
C LYS A 216 2.66 -15.00 11.94
N ASN A 217 2.17 -16.23 11.75
CA ASN A 217 3.01 -17.38 11.49
C ASN A 217 3.70 -17.30 10.11
N THR A 218 2.99 -16.85 9.08
CA THR A 218 3.55 -16.68 7.73
C THR A 218 4.65 -15.61 7.75
N LEU A 219 4.37 -14.42 8.31
CA LEU A 219 5.34 -13.32 8.34
C LEU A 219 6.53 -13.62 9.27
N GLY A 220 6.28 -14.18 10.45
CA GLY A 220 7.30 -14.33 11.50
C GLY A 220 7.93 -12.99 11.88
N ASP A 221 9.24 -12.98 12.09
CA ASP A 221 10.01 -11.77 12.44
C ASP A 221 10.52 -10.99 11.21
N THR A 222 10.07 -11.35 10.01
CA THR A 222 10.49 -10.70 8.75
C THR A 222 10.00 -9.26 8.72
N GLN A 223 10.83 -8.32 8.24
CA GLN A 223 10.34 -6.98 7.94
C GLN A 223 9.25 -7.07 6.87
N ALA A 224 8.05 -6.60 7.19
CA ALA A 224 6.88 -6.76 6.33
C ALA A 224 6.29 -5.42 5.90
N TYR A 225 5.80 -5.38 4.66
CA TYR A 225 4.97 -4.31 4.13
C TYR A 225 3.49 -4.67 4.27
N LEU A 226 2.67 -3.73 4.72
CA LEU A 226 1.21 -3.87 4.74
C LEU A 226 0.62 -3.04 3.61
N THR A 227 -0.21 -3.68 2.79
CA THR A 227 -1.00 -3.03 1.75
C THR A 227 -2.48 -3.33 1.95
N PHE A 228 -3.32 -2.32 1.74
CA PHE A 228 -4.76 -2.39 1.99
C PHE A 228 -5.49 -1.78 0.79
N ASP A 229 -6.12 -2.64 -0.01
CA ASP A 229 -7.11 -2.24 -1.01
C ASP A 229 -8.50 -2.16 -0.34
N ILE A 230 -9.31 -1.17 -0.73
CA ILE A 230 -10.55 -0.74 -0.06
C ILE A 230 -11.80 -1.44 -0.60
#